data_AF-A0A939HSW6-F1
#
_entry.id   AF-A0A939HSW6-F1
#
_cell.length_a   1.000
_cell.length_b   1.000
_cell.length_c   1.000
_cell.angle_alpha   90.00
_cell.angle_beta   90.00
_cell.angle_gamma   90.00
#
_symmetry.space_group_name_H-M   'P 1'
#
loop_
_entity.id
_entity.type
_entity.pdbx_description
1 polymer ?
#
loop_
_entity_poly.entity_id
_entity_poly.type
_entity_poly.pdbx_seq_one_letter_code
_entity_poly.pdbx_strand_id
1 'polypeptide(L)' 'MAQIYTQEVKILVAKMSEGDRLYIPEFCPIECVNILWKNVRFQGMPQTEAEQLIYKLLALPFLHISRLKSH' A
#
# COMPACT_ATOMS: atom_id res chain seq x y z
N MET A 1 -4.02 11.00 14.30
CA MET A 1 -5.26 11.29 13.54
C MET A 1 -5.75 9.96 12.97
N ALA A 2 -6.99 9.54 13.25
CA ALA A 2 -7.53 8.32 12.65
C ALA A 2 -7.82 8.60 11.17
N GLN A 3 -7.10 7.93 10.27
CA GLN A 3 -7.32 8.06 8.84
C GLN A 3 -8.64 7.36 8.50
N ILE A 4 -9.67 8.14 8.16
CA ILE A 4 -11.00 7.61 7.86
C ILE A 4 -10.96 7.09 6.42
N TYR A 5 -10.85 5.77 6.27
CA TYR A 5 -11.05 5.13 4.97
C TYR A 5 -12.52 5.27 4.56
N THR A 6 -12.78 5.84 3.38
CA THR A 6 -14.15 5.97 2.87
C THR A 6 -14.72 4.60 2.51
N GLN A 7 -16.04 4.50 2.41
CA GLN A 7 -16.71 3.23 2.08
C GLN A 7 -16.32 2.73 0.69
N GLU A 8 -16.07 3.64 -0.24
CA GLU A 8 -15.68 3.36 -1.62
C GLU A 8 -14.30 2.68 -1.68
N VAL A 9 -13.34 3.14 -0.86
CA VAL A 9 -12.00 2.52 -0.77
C VAL A 9 -12.10 1.10 -0.23
N LYS A 10 -12.93 0.87 0.79
CA LYS A 10 -13.15 -0.48 1.35
C LYS A 10 -13.74 -1.42 0.31
N ILE A 11 -14.74 -0.96 -0.44
CA ILE A 11 -15.37 -1.74 -1.52
C ILE A 11 -14.34 -2.06 -2.61
N LEU A 12 -13.57 -1.06 -3.07
CA LEU A 12 -12.56 -1.25 -4.10
C LEU A 12 -11.51 -2.30 -3.71
N VAL A 13 -10.99 -2.23 -2.49
CA VAL A 13 -9.99 -3.18 -2.00
C VAL A 13 -10.60 -4.57 -1.77
N ALA A 14 -11.83 -4.66 -1.27
CA ALA A 14 -12.52 -5.94 -1.06
C ALA A 14 -12.68 -6.74 -2.36
N LYS A 15 -12.92 -6.06 -3.48
CA LYS A 15 -13.02 -6.70 -4.80
C LYS A 15 -11.75 -7.42 -5.24
N MET A 16 -10.58 -7.08 -4.70
CA MET A 16 -9.35 -7.86 -4.96
C MET A 16 -9.49 -9.31 -4.51
N SER A 17 -10.20 -9.55 -3.39
CA SER A 17 -10.49 -10.90 -2.90
C SER A 17 -11.52 -11.64 -3.76
N GLU A 18 -12.31 -10.91 -4.57
CA GLU A 18 -13.26 -11.45 -5.53
C GLU A 18 -12.62 -11.73 -6.91
N GLY A 19 -11.33 -11.39 -7.08
CA GLY A 19 -10.56 -11.64 -8.30
C GLY A 19 -10.27 -10.41 -9.16
N ASP A 20 -10.73 -9.22 -8.75
CA ASP A 20 -10.42 -7.99 -9.47
C ASP A 20 -8.92 -7.66 -9.39
N ARG A 21 -8.40 -7.15 -10.50
CA ARG A 21 -6.99 -6.73 -10.62
C ARG A 21 -6.89 -5.23 -10.37
N LEU A 22 -6.16 -4.86 -9.32
CA LEU A 22 -5.81 -3.46 -9.08
C LEU A 22 -4.40 -3.16 -9.55
N TYR A 23 -4.28 -2.16 -10.41
CA TYR A 23 -3.00 -1.70 -10.96
C TYR A 23 -2.45 -0.56 -10.12
N ILE A 24 -1.16 -0.65 -9.78
CA ILE A 24 -0.45 0.38 -9.01
C ILE A 24 0.78 0.87 -9.78
N PRO A 25 1.19 2.14 -9.60
CA PRO A 25 2.46 2.61 -10.13
C PRO A 25 3.63 1.76 -9.60
N GLU A 26 4.65 1.57 -10.44
CA GLU A 26 5.87 0.83 -10.08
C GLU A 26 6.47 1.23 -8.72
N PHE A 27 6.51 2.53 -8.41
CA PHE A 27 7.10 3.05 -7.18
C PHE A 27 6.14 3.13 -5.98
N CYS A 28 4.87 2.77 -6.15
CA CYS A 28 3.86 2.84 -5.08
C CYS A 28 4.27 2.09 -3.79
N PRO A 29 4.84 0.86 -3.83
CA PRO A 29 5.27 0.19 -2.60
C PRO A 29 6.37 0.95 -1.85
N ILE A 30 7.30 1.58 -2.58
CA ILE A 30 8.38 2.36 -1.97
C ILE A 30 7.82 3.59 -1.26
N GLU A 31 6.81 4.24 -1.85
CA GLU A 31 6.10 5.35 -1.19
C GLU A 31 5.38 4.89 0.08
N CYS A 32 4.73 3.73 0.06
CA CYS A 32 4.11 3.13 1.25
C CYS A 32 5.14 2.81 2.35
N VAL A 33 6.27 2.20 1.98
CA VAL A 33 7.36 1.89 2.92
C VAL A 33 7.95 3.17 3.52
N ASN A 34 8.09 4.23 2.73
CA ASN A 34 8.56 5.53 3.23
C ASN A 34 7.62 6.13 4.28
N ILE A 35 6.30 5.96 4.11
CA ILE A 35 5.30 6.36 5.12
C ILE A 35 5.50 5.55 6.41
N LEU A 36 5.64 4.22 6.31
CA LEU A 36 5.90 3.37 7.48
C LEU A 36 7.20 3.74 8.20
N TRP A 37 8.27 3.97 7.44
CA TRP A 37 9.55 4.43 7.98
C TRP A 37 9.41 5.75 8.74
N LYS A 38 8.68 6.73 8.20
CA LYS A 38 8.40 8.00 8.90
C LYS A 38 7.60 7.78 10.19
N ASN A 39 6.62 6.88 10.19
CA ASN A 39 5.85 6.57 11.40
C ASN A 39 6.73 5.92 12.49
N VAL A 40 7.62 5.01 12.13
CA VAL A 40 8.58 4.41 13.06
C VAL A 40 9.51 5.48 13.63
N ARG A 41 10.07 6.33 12.76
CA ARG A 41 11.08 7.32 13.15
C ARG A 41 10.53 8.48 13.96
N PHE A 42 9.33 8.95 13.64
CA PHE A 42 8.82 10.23 14.14
C PHE A 42 7.54 10.12 14.95
N GLN A 43 6.81 8.99 14.88
CA GLN A 43 5.51 8.82 15.53
C GLN A 43 5.48 7.66 16.53
N GLY A 44 6.62 7.04 16.82
CA GLY A 44 6.75 6.00 17.85
C GLY A 44 6.12 4.66 17.47
N MET A 45 5.82 4.42 16.20
CA MET A 45 5.37 3.11 15.73
C MET A 45 6.47 2.05 16.01
N PRO A 46 6.14 0.91 16.63
CA PRO A 46 7.07 -0.19 16.78
C PRO A 46 7.59 -0.69 15.42
N GLN A 47 8.90 -0.94 15.33
CA GLN A 47 9.49 -1.48 14.11
C GLN A 47 8.84 -2.81 13.69
N THR A 48 8.55 -3.68 14.64
CA THR A 48 7.91 -4.98 14.40
C THR A 48 6.51 -4.83 13.79
N GLU A 49 5.77 -3.78 14.16
CA GLU A 49 4.48 -3.46 13.55
C GLU A 49 4.66 -3.02 12.09
N ALA A 50 5.64 -2.14 11.82
CA ALA A 50 5.94 -1.71 10.46
C ALA A 50 6.39 -2.89 9.57
N GLU A 51 7.22 -3.80 10.07
CA GLU A 51 7.62 -5.01 9.35
C GLU A 51 6.42 -5.88 8.98
N GLN A 52 5.51 -6.12 9.93
CA GLN A 52 4.27 -6.86 9.67
C GLN A 52 3.40 -6.19 8.60
N LEU A 53 3.31 -4.85 8.61
CA LEU A 53 2.57 -4.10 7.59
C LEU A 53 3.24 -4.19 6.22
N ILE A 54 4.57 -4.19 6.14
CA ILE A 54 5.31 -4.39 4.89
C ILE A 54 5.04 -5.78 4.33
N TYR A 55 5.08 -6.84 5.15
CA TYR A 55 4.75 -8.19 4.71
C TYR A 55 3.32 -8.27 4.16
N LYS A 56 2.35 -7.64 4.84
CA LYS A 56 0.96 -7.57 4.38
C LYS A 56 0.85 -6.81 3.05
N LEU A 57 1.54 -5.68 2.91
CA LEU A 57 1.54 -4.88 1.68
C LEU A 57 2.08 -5.68 0.48
N LEU A 58 3.20 -6.38 0.67
CA LEU A 58 3.83 -7.19 -0.39
C LEU A 58 3.04 -8.46 -0.73
N ALA A 59 2.16 -8.92 0.15
CA ALA A 59 1.29 -10.06 -0.10
C ALA A 59 0.00 -9.69 -0.87
N LEU A 60 -0.28 -8.39 -1.06
CA LEU A 60 -1.44 -7.96 -1.82
C LEU A 60 -1.24 -8.22 -3.33
N PRO A 61 -2.25 -8.72 -4.05
CA PRO A 61 -2.12 -9.12 -5.45
C PRO A 61 -2.21 -7.92 -6.42
N PHE A 62 -1.44 -6.87 -6.15
CA PHE A 62 -1.36 -5.70 -7.03
C PHE A 62 -0.57 -6.01 -8.30
N LEU A 63 -0.97 -5.36 -9.40
CA LEU A 63 -0.24 -5.40 -10.66
C LEU A 63 0.54 -4.10 -10.85
N HIS A 64 1.85 -4.20 -10.97
CA HIS A 64 2.72 -3.04 -11.19
C HIS A 64 2.64 -2.61 -12.64
N ILE A 65 2.36 -1.33 -12.86
CA ILE A 65 2.46 -0.70 -14.16
C ILE A 65 3.66 0.26 -14.16
N SER A 66 4.59 0.03 -15.08
CA SER A 66 5.61 1.00 -15.43
C SER A 66 5.06 1.90 -16.53
N ARG A 67 5.22 3.22 -16.39
CA ARG A 67 5.09 4.11 -17.56
C ARG A 67 6.34 3.89 -18.41
N LEU A 68 6.27 2.96 -19.36
CA LEU A 68 7.21 2.96 -20.47
C LEU A 68 7.04 4.28 -21.25
N LYS A 69 8.18 4.92 -21.51
CA LYS A 69 8.32 6.27 -22.06
C LYS A 69 7.38 6.50 -23.25
N SER A 70 6.68 7.63 -23.23
CA SER A 70 6.14 8.26 -24.44
C SER A 70 7.30 8.45 -25.42
N HIS A 71 7.17 7.86 -26.61
CA HIS A 71 8.01 8.13 -27.78
C HIS A 71 8.00 9.61 -28.14
#